data_AF-A0A846DK76-F1
#
_entry.id   AF-A0A846DK76-F1
#
_cell.length_a   1.000
_cell.length_b   1.000
_cell.length_c   1.000
_cell.angle_alpha   90.00
_cell.angle_beta   90.00
_cell.angle_gamma   90.00
#
_symmetry.space_group_name_H-M   'P 1'
#
loop_
_entity.id
_entity.type
_entity.pdbx_description
1 polymer ?
#
loop_
_entity_poly.entity_id
_entity_poly.type
_entity_poly.pdbx_seq_one_letter_code
_entity_poly.pdbx_strand_id
1 'polypeptide(L)'
;MAVVNILNIYIHNLSKLELLEKLNRYGGFVVTPNVDHMVKLQKDSEFLEAYHLSQYIVCDSKILQYISKLLGNPIKEKISGSDLFPAFYEYNKDNEDVKIFLLGAKEGIAKQAQHKINQKVGRNIVVDSYSPSFGLEKNEEECQQIIVLNPNFRELPKSVTGQLSSCPD
;
A
#
# COMPACT_ATOMS: atom_id res chain seq x y z
N MET A 1 -11.65 -14.70 -7.33
CA MET A 1 -10.58 -14.68 -6.30
C MET A 1 -11.24 -14.98 -4.97
N ALA A 2 -10.71 -15.89 -4.15
CA ALA A 2 -11.32 -16.15 -2.85
C ALA A 2 -11.18 -14.92 -1.94
N VAL A 3 -12.23 -14.60 -1.19
CA VAL A 3 -12.25 -13.48 -0.25
C VAL A 3 -12.76 -13.94 1.11
N VAL A 4 -12.36 -13.24 2.16
CA VAL A 4 -12.82 -13.41 3.53
C VAL A 4 -13.48 -12.12 3.98
N ASN A 5 -14.77 -12.17 4.31
CA ASN A 5 -15.48 -11.00 4.82
C ASN A 5 -15.15 -10.81 6.30
N ILE A 6 -14.69 -9.61 6.67
CA ILE A 6 -14.49 -9.22 8.06
C ILE A 6 -15.10 -7.84 8.24
N LEU A 7 -16.17 -7.77 9.05
CA LEU A 7 -16.97 -6.56 9.25
C LEU A 7 -17.49 -6.01 7.90
N ASN A 8 -17.18 -4.75 7.58
CA ASN A 8 -17.65 -4.05 6.39
C ASN A 8 -16.69 -4.09 5.19
N ILE A 9 -15.59 -4.86 5.27
CA ILE A 9 -14.69 -5.07 4.13
C ILE A 9 -14.49 -6.56 3.82
N TYR A 10 -14.07 -6.82 2.59
CA TYR A 10 -13.55 -8.11 2.17
C TYR A 10 -12.02 -8.08 2.12
N ILE A 11 -11.39 -9.16 2.54
CA ILE A 11 -9.94 -9.35 2.43
C ILE A 11 -9.69 -10.43 1.39
N HIS A 12 -8.82 -10.14 0.42
CA HIS A 12 -8.42 -11.09 -0.60
C HIS A 12 -7.54 -12.18 0.01
N ASN A 13 -7.96 -13.44 -0.18
CA ASN A 13 -7.27 -14.59 0.37
C ASN A 13 -6.13 -15.04 -0.56
N LEU A 14 -5.07 -14.23 -0.60
CA LEU A 14 -3.90 -14.41 -1.46
C LEU A 14 -2.66 -14.78 -0.63
N SER A 15 -1.77 -15.55 -1.23
CA SER A 15 -0.37 -15.61 -0.82
C SER A 15 0.36 -14.36 -1.33
N LYS A 16 1.50 -14.06 -0.73
CA LYS A 16 2.37 -12.97 -1.17
C LYS A 16 2.84 -13.17 -2.61
N LEU A 17 3.19 -14.40 -3.00
CA LEU A 17 3.58 -14.71 -4.37
C LEU A 17 2.42 -14.48 -5.36
N GLU A 18 1.22 -14.95 -5.04
CA GLU A 18 0.02 -14.75 -5.86
C GLU A 18 -0.28 -13.24 -6.05
N LEU A 19 -0.09 -12.43 -5.01
CA LEU A 19 -0.24 -10.98 -5.09
C LEU A 19 0.83 -10.35 -6.00
N LEU A 20 2.10 -10.74 -5.87
CA LEU A 20 3.19 -10.20 -6.70
C LEU A 20 3.00 -10.53 -8.18
N GLU A 21 2.62 -11.76 -8.51
CA GLU A 21 2.32 -12.18 -9.89
C GLU A 21 1.17 -11.35 -10.48
N LYS A 22 0.11 -11.13 -9.68
CA LYS A 22 -1.04 -10.33 -10.09
C LYS A 22 -0.70 -8.86 -10.31
N LEU A 23 0.09 -8.26 -9.43
CA LEU A 23 0.54 -6.87 -9.57
C LEU A 23 1.39 -6.68 -10.83
N ASN A 24 2.30 -7.62 -11.13
CA ASN A 24 3.12 -7.54 -12.33
C ASN A 24 2.32 -7.73 -13.61
N ARG A 25 1.27 -8.56 -13.57
CA ARG A 25 0.47 -8.86 -14.76
C ARG A 25 -0.64 -7.84 -15.04
N TYR A 26 -1.24 -7.31 -13.99
CA TYR A 26 -2.48 -6.51 -14.09
C TYR A 26 -2.35 -5.12 -13.48
N GLY A 27 -1.25 -4.81 -12.79
CA GLY A 27 -1.17 -3.63 -11.92
C GLY A 27 -2.21 -3.69 -10.81
N GLY A 28 -2.45 -2.54 -10.19
CA GLY A 28 -3.56 -2.32 -9.27
C GLY A 28 -3.16 -1.66 -7.95
N PHE A 29 -4.17 -1.15 -7.26
CA PHE A 29 -4.01 -0.50 -5.96
C PHE A 29 -4.14 -1.52 -4.82
N VAL A 30 -3.15 -1.56 -3.93
CA VAL A 30 -3.09 -2.47 -2.77
C VAL A 30 -3.27 -1.68 -1.47
N VAL A 31 -4.14 -2.16 -0.60
CA VAL A 31 -4.25 -1.71 0.79
C VAL A 31 -4.02 -2.87 1.75
N THR A 32 -3.39 -2.57 2.89
CA THR A 32 -3.04 -3.55 3.93
C THR A 32 -3.71 -3.17 5.25
N PRO A 33 -5.04 -3.38 5.42
CA PRO A 33 -5.73 -3.03 6.66
C PRO A 33 -5.13 -3.77 7.86
N ASN A 34 -4.70 -2.99 8.84
CA ASN A 34 -4.42 -3.47 10.19
C ASN A 34 -5.69 -3.34 11.06
N VAL A 35 -5.60 -3.70 12.35
CA VAL A 35 -6.77 -3.66 13.27
C VAL A 35 -7.32 -2.25 13.47
N ASP A 36 -6.46 -1.23 13.54
CA ASP A 36 -6.89 0.16 13.70
C ASP A 36 -7.73 0.63 12.50
N HIS A 37 -7.29 0.28 11.30
CA HIS A 37 -8.03 0.57 10.08
C HIS A 37 -9.40 -0.12 10.08
N MET A 38 -9.48 -1.39 10.50
CA MET A 38 -10.77 -2.11 10.60
C MET A 38 -11.78 -1.40 11.49
N VAL A 39 -11.32 -0.80 12.60
CA VAL A 39 -12.18 -0.04 13.52
C VAL A 39 -12.62 1.29 12.91
N LYS A 40 -11.69 2.03 12.30
CA LYS A 40 -11.98 3.32 11.63
C LYS A 40 -12.98 3.16 10.49
N LEU A 41 -12.81 2.11 9.68
CA LEU A 41 -13.70 1.80 8.56
C LEU A 41 -15.16 1.63 8.99
N GLN A 42 -15.45 1.25 10.24
CA GLN A 42 -16.85 1.13 10.71
C GLN A 42 -17.56 2.49 10.89
N LYS A 43 -16.80 3.58 10.98
CA LYS A 43 -17.32 4.91 11.36
C LYS A 43 -17.10 5.97 10.29
N ASP A 44 -16.18 5.73 9.38
CA ASP A 44 -15.74 6.68 8.36
C ASP A 44 -16.11 6.15 6.96
N SER A 45 -17.20 6.68 6.42
CA SER A 45 -17.73 6.27 5.12
C SER A 45 -16.81 6.68 3.96
N GLU A 46 -16.16 7.84 4.05
CA GLU A 46 -15.23 8.30 3.02
C GLU A 46 -13.98 7.41 2.99
N PHE A 47 -13.49 7.01 4.17
CA PHE A 47 -12.39 6.06 4.27
C PHE A 47 -12.76 4.66 3.78
N LEU A 48 -14.00 4.23 4.02
CA LEU A 48 -14.52 2.97 3.49
C LEU A 48 -14.62 2.98 1.95
N GLU A 49 -15.11 4.07 1.37
CA GLU A 49 -15.15 4.24 -0.09
C GLU A 49 -13.74 4.19 -0.70
N ALA A 50 -12.74 4.77 -0.04
CA ALA A 50 -11.33 4.66 -0.44
C ALA A 50 -10.87 3.20 -0.59
N TYR A 51 -11.24 2.35 0.37
CA TYR A 51 -10.89 0.93 0.37
C TYR A 51 -11.58 0.18 -0.76
N HIS A 52 -12.81 0.53 -1.11
CA HIS A 52 -13.53 -0.09 -2.21
C HIS A 52 -12.93 0.20 -3.59
N LEU A 53 -12.11 1.25 -3.72
CA LEU A 53 -11.38 1.57 -4.95
C LEU A 53 -10.13 0.69 -5.14
N SER A 54 -9.69 -0.03 -4.10
CA SER A 54 -8.53 -0.92 -4.19
C SER A 54 -8.83 -2.22 -4.92
N GLN A 55 -7.89 -2.65 -5.78
CA GLN A 55 -7.96 -3.95 -6.45
C GLN A 55 -7.55 -5.08 -5.49
N TYR A 56 -6.69 -4.79 -4.52
CA TYR A 56 -6.21 -5.76 -3.56
C TYR A 56 -6.29 -5.22 -2.13
N ILE A 57 -6.91 -6.02 -1.27
CA ILE A 57 -7.05 -5.76 0.17
C ILE A 57 -6.44 -6.98 0.84
N VAL A 58 -5.27 -6.85 1.45
CA VAL A 58 -4.55 -7.99 2.04
C VAL A 58 -4.33 -7.84 3.54
N CYS A 59 -4.26 -8.96 4.24
CA CYS A 59 -4.28 -8.99 5.69
C CYS A 59 -2.93 -8.59 6.30
N ASP A 60 -2.85 -7.43 6.96
CA ASP A 60 -1.62 -6.99 7.66
C ASP A 60 -1.50 -7.62 9.07
N SER A 61 -2.62 -8.06 9.67
CA SER A 61 -2.67 -8.43 11.08
C SER A 61 -2.74 -9.94 11.34
N LYS A 62 -1.83 -10.44 12.20
CA LYS A 62 -1.93 -11.81 12.74
C LYS A 62 -3.25 -12.04 13.50
N ILE A 63 -3.75 -11.00 14.18
CA ILE A 63 -5.02 -11.06 14.91
C ILE A 63 -6.17 -11.30 13.93
N LEU A 64 -6.21 -10.57 12.81
CA LEU A 64 -7.22 -10.78 11.77
C LEU A 64 -7.10 -12.17 11.14
N GLN A 65 -5.87 -12.67 10.94
CA GLN A 65 -5.65 -14.03 10.48
C GLN A 65 -6.21 -15.07 11.46
N TYR A 66 -6.03 -14.89 12.78
CA TYR A 66 -6.62 -15.80 13.78
C TYR A 66 -8.14 -15.71 13.83
N ILE A 67 -8.72 -14.51 13.79
CA ILE A 67 -10.18 -14.31 13.74
C ILE A 67 -10.75 -15.03 12.52
N SER A 68 -10.11 -14.90 11.35
CA SER A 68 -10.56 -15.58 10.13
C SER A 68 -10.60 -17.10 10.26
N LYS A 69 -9.62 -17.69 10.96
CA LYS A 69 -9.58 -19.13 11.29
C LYS A 69 -10.74 -19.52 12.21
N LEU A 70 -11.04 -18.72 13.22
CA LEU A 70 -12.16 -18.94 14.14
C LEU A 70 -13.51 -18.85 13.42
N LEU A 71 -13.63 -17.96 12.44
CA LEU A 71 -14.84 -17.78 11.61
C LEU A 71 -14.98 -18.84 10.49
N GLY A 72 -14.11 -19.86 10.46
CA GLY A 72 -14.16 -20.95 9.48
C GLY A 72 -13.66 -20.57 8.08
N ASN A 73 -13.13 -19.36 7.90
CA ASN A 73 -12.66 -18.83 6.61
C ASN A 73 -11.20 -18.37 6.73
N PRO A 74 -10.22 -19.30 6.80
CA PRO A 74 -8.84 -18.96 7.11
C PRO A 74 -8.18 -18.13 6.01
N ILE A 75 -7.61 -16.99 6.40
CA ILE A 75 -6.69 -16.21 5.58
C ILE A 75 -5.36 -16.96 5.45
N LYS A 76 -4.97 -17.24 4.20
CA LYS A 76 -3.82 -18.04 3.81
C LYS A 76 -2.51 -17.46 4.34
N GLU A 77 -2.29 -16.15 4.17
CA GLU A 77 -1.05 -15.49 4.53
C GLU A 77 -1.30 -14.08 5.08
N LYS A 78 -0.49 -13.69 6.08
CA LYS A 78 -0.39 -12.29 6.54
C LYS A 78 0.61 -11.57 5.64
N ILE A 79 0.18 -10.50 4.99
CA ILE A 79 0.97 -9.67 4.10
C ILE A 79 0.89 -8.23 4.61
N SER A 80 1.93 -7.78 5.33
CA SER A 80 2.01 -6.36 5.74
C SER A 80 2.62 -5.51 4.64
N GLY A 81 2.36 -4.20 4.68
CA GLY A 81 3.04 -3.26 3.77
C GLY A 81 4.58 -3.34 3.88
N SER A 82 5.08 -3.52 5.10
CA SER A 82 6.52 -3.69 5.39
C SER A 82 7.13 -4.99 4.87
N ASP A 83 6.32 -6.04 4.67
CA ASP A 83 6.78 -7.31 4.10
C ASP A 83 6.60 -7.30 2.57
N LEU A 84 5.52 -6.67 2.09
CA LEU A 84 5.14 -6.60 0.69
C LEU A 84 6.11 -5.76 -0.13
N PHE A 85 6.44 -4.56 0.34
CA PHE A 85 7.27 -3.64 -0.44
C PHE A 85 8.69 -4.19 -0.69
N PRO A 86 9.39 -4.77 0.31
CA PRO A 86 10.61 -5.52 0.09
C PRO A 86 10.47 -6.68 -0.86
N ALA A 87 9.43 -7.50 -0.70
CA ALA A 87 9.21 -8.62 -1.61
C ALA A 87 8.96 -8.13 -3.05
N PHE A 88 8.31 -6.99 -3.24
CA PHE A 88 8.02 -6.43 -4.55
C PHE A 88 9.27 -5.98 -5.30
N TYR A 89 10.13 -5.17 -4.67
CA TYR A 89 11.34 -4.70 -5.36
C TYR A 89 12.37 -5.81 -5.56
N GLU A 90 12.42 -6.83 -4.69
CA GLU A 90 13.26 -8.02 -4.87
C GLU A 90 12.74 -8.91 -6.02
N TYR A 91 11.43 -9.14 -6.08
CA TYR A 91 10.80 -9.90 -7.17
C TYR A 91 11.06 -9.26 -8.53
N ASN A 92 11.10 -7.93 -8.56
CA ASN A 92 11.33 -7.13 -9.77
C ASN A 92 12.78 -6.66 -9.94
N LYS A 93 13.74 -7.22 -9.20
CA LYS A 93 15.14 -6.75 -9.23
C LYS A 93 15.74 -6.75 -10.64
N ASP A 94 15.39 -7.73 -11.47
CA ASP A 94 15.91 -7.90 -12.85
C ASP A 94 14.92 -7.39 -13.93
N ASN A 95 13.78 -6.81 -13.54
CA ASN A 95 12.74 -6.34 -14.46
C ASN A 95 12.90 -4.83 -14.75
N GLU A 96 13.55 -4.48 -15.86
CA GLU A 96 13.87 -3.09 -16.23
C GLU A 96 12.63 -2.21 -16.48
N ASP A 97 11.48 -2.81 -16.80
CA ASP A 97 10.22 -2.08 -17.03
C ASP A 97 9.61 -1.56 -15.72
N VAL A 98 9.98 -2.16 -14.59
CA VAL A 98 9.49 -1.75 -13.27
C VAL A 98 10.34 -0.62 -12.71
N LYS A 99 9.65 0.48 -12.41
CA LYS A 99 10.16 1.70 -11.77
C LYS A 99 9.33 2.02 -10.53
N ILE A 100 9.99 2.48 -9.48
CA ILE A 100 9.36 2.78 -8.19
C ILE A 100 9.51 4.26 -7.88
N PHE A 101 8.41 4.88 -7.46
CA PHE A 101 8.39 6.21 -6.86
C PHE A 101 8.00 6.08 -5.39
N LEU A 102 8.78 6.67 -4.48
CA LEU A 102 8.47 6.67 -3.05
C LEU A 102 7.74 7.95 -2.67
N LEU A 103 6.49 7.85 -2.22
CA LEU A 103 5.74 8.97 -1.71
C LEU A 103 5.51 8.80 -0.20
N GLY A 104 5.95 9.76 0.61
CA GLY A 104 5.72 9.78 2.05
C GLY A 104 6.98 9.97 2.89
N ALA A 105 6.84 9.66 4.18
CA ALA A 105 7.86 9.81 5.22
C ALA A 105 8.29 11.27 5.49
N LYS A 106 8.99 11.47 6.62
CA LYS A 106 9.60 12.77 6.98
C LYS A 106 10.68 13.15 5.96
N GLU A 107 10.99 14.44 5.87
CA GLU A 107 12.00 14.99 4.97
C GLU A 107 13.32 14.19 5.04
N GLY A 108 13.87 13.87 3.86
CA GLY A 108 15.11 13.11 3.72
C GLY A 108 14.97 11.59 3.89
N ILE A 109 13.90 11.07 4.52
CA ILE A 109 13.73 9.63 4.74
C ILE A 109 13.43 8.89 3.45
N ALA A 110 12.53 9.42 2.61
CA ALA A 110 12.22 8.79 1.32
C ALA A 110 13.45 8.73 0.40
N LYS A 111 14.30 9.76 0.45
CA LYS A 111 15.55 9.81 -0.31
C LYS A 111 16.58 8.80 0.20
N GLN A 112 16.70 8.64 1.52
CA GLN A 112 17.53 7.60 2.11
C GLN A 112 17.05 6.20 1.73
N ALA A 113 15.74 5.96 1.71
CA ALA A 113 15.16 4.70 1.28
C ALA A 113 15.46 4.42 -0.20
N GLN A 114 15.30 5.41 -1.08
CA GLN A 114 15.68 5.32 -2.49
C GLN A 114 17.14 4.85 -2.65
N HIS A 115 18.08 5.48 -1.94
CA HIS A 115 19.49 5.11 -2.02
C HIS A 115 19.76 3.68 -1.55
N LYS A 116 19.24 3.30 -0.37
CA LYS A 116 19.44 1.96 0.20
C LYS A 116 18.84 0.86 -0.67
N ILE A 117 17.66 1.08 -1.23
CA ILE A 117 16.99 0.10 -2.08
C ILE A 117 17.77 -0.08 -3.39
N ASN A 118 18.15 1.01 -4.05
CA ASN A 118 18.91 0.92 -5.31
C ASN A 118 20.28 0.26 -5.11
N GLN A 119 20.96 0.53 -4.00
CA GLN A 119 22.19 -0.18 -3.63
C GLN A 119 21.96 -1.67 -3.42
N LYS A 120 20.88 -2.05 -2.73
CA LYS A 120 20.55 -3.45 -2.45
C LYS A 120 20.19 -4.22 -3.71
N VAL A 121 19.42 -3.59 -4.59
CA VAL A 121 18.92 -4.20 -5.84
C VAL A 121 20.02 -4.22 -6.92
N GLY A 122 20.99 -3.31 -6.86
CA GLY A 122 22.08 -3.21 -7.84
C GLY A 122 21.70 -2.43 -9.11
N ARG A 123 20.54 -1.77 -9.13
CA ARG A 123 20.12 -0.86 -10.20
C ARG A 123 19.25 0.28 -9.65
N ASN A 124 19.03 1.30 -10.48
CA ASN A 124 18.14 2.42 -10.18
C ASN A 124 16.67 2.04 -10.40
N ILE A 125 16.15 1.10 -9.59
CA ILE A 125 14.73 0.71 -9.62
C ILE A 125 13.83 1.78 -9.02
N VAL A 126 14.27 2.42 -7.93
CA VAL A 126 13.61 3.60 -7.35
C VAL A 126 14.10 4.83 -8.08
N VAL A 127 13.25 5.37 -8.95
CA VAL A 127 13.59 6.46 -9.87
C VAL A 127 13.47 7.82 -9.20
N ASP A 128 12.54 7.98 -8.26
CA ASP A 128 12.38 9.22 -7.51
C ASP A 128 11.67 9.02 -6.17
N SER A 129 11.68 10.07 -5.35
CA SER A 129 11.03 10.09 -4.05
C SER A 129 10.56 11.49 -3.66
N TYR A 130 9.44 11.58 -2.95
CA TYR A 130 8.89 12.82 -2.44
C TYR A 130 8.35 12.64 -1.02
N SER A 131 8.75 13.55 -0.13
CA SER A 131 8.27 13.61 1.24
C SER A 131 7.30 14.79 1.36
N PRO A 132 5.98 14.53 1.40
CA PRO A 132 4.98 15.59 1.43
C PRO A 132 4.98 16.31 2.77
N SER A 133 4.41 17.51 2.77
CA SER A 133 4.15 18.29 3.97
C SER A 133 3.14 17.59 4.88
N PHE A 134 3.21 17.90 6.18
CA PHE A 134 2.26 17.36 7.13
C PHE A 134 0.85 17.91 6.83
N GLY A 135 -0.14 17.03 6.80
CA GLY A 135 -1.51 17.40 6.43
C GLY A 135 -1.75 17.49 4.92
N LEU A 136 -1.00 16.73 4.12
CA LEU A 136 -1.14 16.62 2.65
C LEU A 136 -2.61 16.52 2.20
N GLU A 137 -3.47 15.81 2.95
CA GLU A 137 -4.89 15.64 2.65
C GLU A 137 -5.68 16.95 2.57
N LYS A 138 -5.18 18.02 3.19
CA LYS A 138 -5.78 19.36 3.18
C LYS A 138 -5.09 20.32 2.20
N ASN A 139 -3.98 19.89 1.60
CA ASN A 139 -3.17 20.69 0.69
C ASN A 139 -3.43 20.27 -0.76
N GLU A 140 -4.48 20.83 -1.37
CA GLU A 140 -4.86 20.47 -2.73
C GLU A 140 -3.79 20.84 -3.76
N GLU A 141 -3.05 21.94 -3.55
CA GLU A 141 -1.97 22.36 -4.44
C GLU A 141 -0.83 21.34 -4.45
N GLU A 142 -0.41 20.88 -3.27
CA GLU A 142 0.62 19.86 -3.15
C GLU A 142 0.17 18.51 -3.71
N CYS A 143 -1.10 18.13 -3.50
CA CYS A 143 -1.67 16.94 -4.14
C CYS A 143 -1.59 17.04 -5.67
N GLN A 144 -1.92 18.19 -6.26
CA GLN A 144 -1.78 18.39 -7.71
C GLN A 144 -0.33 18.33 -8.17
N GLN A 145 0.60 18.89 -7.40
CA GLN A 145 2.03 18.79 -7.71
C GLN A 145 2.50 17.34 -7.75
N ILE A 146 2.09 16.50 -6.78
CA ILE A 146 2.42 15.07 -6.76
C ILE A 146 1.88 14.34 -8.00
N ILE A 147 0.65 14.66 -8.41
CA ILE A 147 0.04 14.07 -9.61
C ILE A 147 0.82 14.48 -10.88
N VAL A 148 1.33 15.71 -10.94
CA VAL A 148 2.17 16.17 -12.05
C VAL A 148 3.54 15.48 -12.04
N LEU A 149 4.14 15.29 -10.85
CA LEU A 149 5.44 14.62 -10.68
C LEU A 149 5.41 13.16 -11.15
N ASN A 150 4.27 12.47 -11.01
CA ASN A 150 4.09 11.14 -11.54
C ASN A 150 2.63 10.94 -11.99
N PRO A 151 2.35 11.04 -13.31
CA PRO A 151 1.00 11.02 -13.84
C PRO A 151 0.24 9.70 -13.61
N ASN A 152 0.94 8.63 -13.23
CA ASN A 152 0.31 7.37 -12.81
C ASN A 152 -0.45 7.51 -11.47
N PHE A 153 -0.27 8.59 -10.71
CA PHE A 153 -1.04 8.87 -9.49
C PHE A 153 -2.47 9.39 -9.75
N ARG A 154 -2.84 9.69 -11.01
CA ARG A 154 -4.20 10.15 -11.38
C ARG A 154 -5.32 9.17 -11.00
N GLU A 155 -4.97 7.91 -10.74
CA GLU A 155 -5.92 6.84 -10.42
C GLU A 155 -6.07 6.58 -8.91
N LEU A 156 -5.34 7.28 -8.03
CA LEU A 156 -5.45 7.08 -6.59
C LEU A 156 -6.54 7.96 -5.94
N PRO A 157 -7.37 7.41 -5.04
CA PRO A 157 -8.37 8.19 -4.31
C PRO A 157 -7.73 9.24 -3.38
N LYS A 158 -8.32 10.45 -3.28
CA LYS A 158 -7.85 11.54 -2.40
C LYS A 158 -7.71 11.12 -0.92
N SER A 159 -8.51 10.17 -0.47
CA SER A 159 -8.50 9.60 0.88
C SER A 159 -7.30 8.68 1.16
N VAL A 160 -6.62 8.17 0.12
CA VAL A 160 -5.42 7.32 0.24
C VAL A 160 -4.15 8.17 0.43
N THR A 161 -4.08 9.34 -0.21
CA THR A 161 -2.95 10.27 -0.04
C THR A 161 -2.91 10.89 1.36
N GLY A 162 -4.03 10.91 2.08
CA GLY A 162 -4.13 11.46 3.42
C GLY A 162 -3.64 10.62 4.59
N GLN A 163 -3.26 9.36 4.37
CA GLN A 163 -2.79 8.49 5.46
C GLN A 163 -1.27 8.42 5.61
N LEU A 164 -0.50 9.13 4.78
CA LEU A 164 0.97 9.18 4.90
C LEU A 164 1.47 10.04 6.09
N SER A 165 0.56 10.65 6.85
CA SER A 165 0.87 11.59 7.95
C SER A 165 0.50 11.07 9.35
N SER A 166 -0.13 9.90 9.50
CA SER A 166 -0.56 9.38 10.83
C SER A 166 0.41 8.37 11.44
N CYS A 167 1.70 8.72 11.56
CA CYS A 167 2.58 8.11 12.56
C CYS A 167 2.64 9.08 13.76
N PRO A 168 2.24 8.66 14.98
CA PRO A 168 2.54 9.43 16.18
C PRO A 168 4.06 9.50 16.35
N ASP A 169 4.55 10.61 16.90
CA ASP A 169 5.93 10.74 17.37
C ASP A 169 6.30 9.67 18.42
#